data_AF-A0A9R1MBQ9-F1
#
_entry.id   AF-A0A9R1MBQ9-F1
#
_cell.length_a   1.000
_cell.length_b   1.000
_cell.length_c   1.000
_cell.angle_alpha   90.00
_cell.angle_beta   90.00
_cell.angle_gamma   90.00
#
_symmetry.space_group_name_H-M   'P 1'
#
loop_
_entity.id
_entity.type
_entity.pdbx_description
1 polymer ?
#
loop_
_entity_poly.entity_id
_entity_poly.type
_entity_poly.pdbx_seq_one_letter_code
_entity_poly.pdbx_strand_id
1 'polypeptide(L)'
;MGEVGGGDGAAMRRAVRRLSLGAATEGEWAEAAGEVGRLARSDERTKRALPELGVVPPLVSMLADAGAGAGARLAAARALLELARGTHRNKVHIVKAGLLKKLPRLMDLSGSHDLALLLLSVSSLANTDFPLSTADLLPFLVATLTPTDVPADTRLACLAALRNLSAKLEHVRAVVTSGAVRALLAPSLLERTEAVAEAALGVLADVAAASAAGRREMAEDEEAPRALVEAMARHESAGCQEDATYLVMALAHGGGGGGRALLRRMRPLGAVQALLEVSLLGSPLARSRAAKILQWFKDDGQDRIRAHSGPRMEAAAPPACHGNDGGADGTRACRSAVDRIVKQSLDMNMRSIMRRATASVDMTNAKQLVASSSSKSLPC
;
A
#
# COMPACT_ATOMS: atom_id res chain seq x y z
N MET A 1 47.06 11.92 -18.27
CA MET A 1 46.93 10.46 -18.05
C MET A 1 47.07 10.23 -16.55
N GLY A 2 45.96 10.08 -15.84
CA GLY A 2 45.94 10.00 -14.38
C GLY A 2 46.03 8.56 -13.89
N GLU A 3 47.09 8.25 -13.15
CA GLU A 3 47.21 7.06 -12.32
C GLU A 3 46.21 7.14 -11.14
N VAL A 4 45.02 6.54 -11.30
CA VAL A 4 44.07 6.33 -10.18
C VAL A 4 43.71 4.84 -10.03
N GLY A 5 44.16 3.96 -10.92
CA GLY A 5 43.71 2.54 -10.95
C GLY A 5 44.43 1.55 -10.02
N GLY A 6 45.58 1.91 -9.43
CA GLY A 6 46.42 0.95 -8.69
C GLY A 6 45.95 0.65 -7.26
N GLY A 7 45.50 1.68 -6.54
CA GLY A 7 45.08 1.59 -5.13
C GLY A 7 43.78 0.80 -4.95
N ASP A 8 42.78 1.10 -5.78
CA ASP A 8 41.45 0.48 -5.69
C ASP A 8 41.51 -1.03 -5.94
N GLY A 9 42.28 -1.46 -6.94
CA GLY A 9 42.46 -2.89 -7.24
C GLY A 9 43.15 -3.66 -6.10
N ALA A 10 44.12 -3.04 -5.41
CA ALA A 10 44.79 -3.65 -4.27
C ALA A 10 43.87 -3.75 -3.04
N ALA A 11 43.06 -2.72 -2.80
CA ALA A 11 42.05 -2.71 -1.73
C ALA A 11 40.97 -3.78 -1.97
N MET A 12 40.42 -3.87 -3.20
CA MET A 12 39.45 -4.90 -3.57
C MET A 12 40.00 -6.32 -3.33
N ARG A 13 41.22 -6.62 -3.80
CA ARG A 13 41.84 -7.95 -3.58
C ARG A 13 42.07 -8.25 -2.11
N ARG A 14 42.39 -7.23 -1.30
CA ARG A 14 42.53 -7.38 0.16
C ARG A 14 41.19 -7.72 0.80
N ALA A 15 40.14 -6.97 0.48
CA ALA A 15 38.79 -7.22 1.01
C ALA A 15 38.26 -8.61 0.63
N VAL A 16 38.45 -9.03 -0.63
CA VAL A 16 38.11 -10.39 -1.11
C VAL A 16 38.84 -11.47 -0.30
N ARG A 17 40.15 -11.32 -0.09
CA ARG A 17 40.94 -12.28 0.68
C ARG A 17 40.45 -12.38 2.13
N ARG A 18 40.18 -11.25 2.78
CA ARG A 18 39.64 -11.23 4.15
C ARG A 18 38.28 -11.93 4.25
N LEU A 19 37.42 -11.76 3.26
CA LEU A 19 36.14 -12.47 3.19
C LEU A 19 36.26 -13.96 2.86
N SER A 20 37.32 -14.37 2.17
CA SER A 20 37.44 -15.75 1.66
C SER A 20 38.25 -16.66 2.59
N LEU A 21 39.24 -16.11 3.29
CA LEU A 21 40.17 -16.88 4.13
C LEU A 21 39.61 -17.20 5.52
N GLY A 22 38.42 -16.70 5.84
CA GLY A 22 37.85 -16.83 7.17
C GLY A 22 38.40 -15.77 8.13
N ALA A 23 37.52 -15.05 8.82
CA ALA A 23 37.89 -14.22 9.94
C ALA A 23 37.78 -15.03 11.24
N ALA A 24 38.67 -14.78 12.21
CA ALA A 24 38.71 -15.51 13.47
C ALA A 24 37.60 -15.05 14.43
N THR A 25 37.07 -13.83 14.21
CA THR A 25 36.05 -13.21 15.06
C THR A 25 34.92 -12.59 14.25
N GLU A 26 33.74 -12.44 14.86
CA GLU A 26 32.59 -11.71 14.30
C GLU A 26 33.00 -10.28 13.86
N GLY A 27 33.80 -9.59 14.67
CA GLY A 27 34.22 -8.20 14.38
C GLY A 27 35.06 -8.09 13.10
N GLU A 28 35.95 -9.04 12.85
CA GLU A 28 36.75 -9.04 11.62
C GLU A 28 35.91 -9.34 10.38
N TRP A 29 34.91 -10.22 10.50
CA TRP A 29 33.95 -10.48 9.43
C TRP A 29 33.10 -9.25 9.12
N ALA A 30 32.59 -8.58 10.15
CA ALA A 30 31.82 -7.35 10.01
C ALA A 30 32.65 -6.24 9.35
N GLU A 31 33.91 -6.06 9.75
CA GLU A 31 34.81 -5.09 9.13
C GLU A 31 35.13 -5.43 7.67
N ALA A 32 35.35 -6.70 7.34
CA ALA A 32 35.61 -7.12 5.96
C ALA A 32 34.38 -6.87 5.06
N ALA A 33 33.17 -7.17 5.54
CA ALA A 33 31.93 -6.85 4.83
C ALA A 33 31.75 -5.32 4.70
N GLY A 34 32.01 -4.58 5.77
CA GLY A 34 31.97 -3.12 5.78
C GLY A 34 32.93 -2.47 4.78
N GLU A 35 34.14 -3.01 4.64
CA GLU A 35 35.12 -2.60 3.64
C GLU A 35 34.60 -2.80 2.21
N VAL A 36 33.98 -3.95 1.91
CA VAL A 36 33.33 -4.16 0.61
C VAL A 36 32.20 -3.18 0.36
N GLY A 37 31.36 -2.92 1.37
CA GLY A 37 30.30 -1.90 1.28
C GLY A 37 30.84 -0.49 1.00
N ARG A 38 31.95 -0.11 1.63
CA ARG A 38 32.62 1.19 1.38
C ARG A 38 33.17 1.27 -0.05
N LEU A 39 33.83 0.22 -0.53
CA LEU A 39 34.35 0.15 -1.91
C LEU A 39 33.22 0.15 -2.96
N ALA A 40 32.09 -0.50 -2.67
CA ALA A 40 30.92 -0.46 -3.55
C ALA A 40 30.31 0.94 -3.64
N ARG A 41 30.35 1.73 -2.57
CA ARG A 41 29.85 3.12 -2.56
C ARG A 41 30.78 4.13 -3.21
N SER A 42 32.10 3.89 -3.21
CA SER A 42 33.08 4.89 -3.62
C SER A 42 33.09 5.13 -5.13
N ASP A 43 32.96 4.08 -5.94
CA ASP A 43 33.06 4.18 -7.39
C ASP A 43 32.25 3.10 -8.13
N GLU A 44 31.56 3.49 -9.21
CA GLU A 44 30.71 2.61 -10.02
C GLU A 44 31.50 1.56 -10.83
N ARG A 45 32.78 1.80 -11.16
CA ARG A 45 33.60 0.75 -11.80
C ARG A 45 34.01 -0.29 -10.77
N THR A 46 34.43 0.13 -9.59
CA THR A 46 34.73 -0.74 -8.45
C THR A 46 33.51 -1.59 -8.07
N LYS A 47 32.33 -0.97 -7.92
CA LYS A 47 31.06 -1.66 -7.65
C LYS A 47 30.75 -2.76 -8.67
N ARG A 48 30.98 -2.49 -9.96
CA ARG A 48 30.77 -3.47 -11.04
C ARG A 48 31.81 -4.60 -11.07
N ALA A 49 33.03 -4.34 -10.64
CA ALA A 49 34.11 -5.33 -10.64
C ALA A 49 34.10 -6.24 -9.40
N LEU A 50 33.58 -5.77 -8.26
CA LEU A 50 33.57 -6.54 -7.01
C LEU A 50 32.91 -7.93 -7.12
N PRO A 51 31.74 -8.11 -7.75
CA PRO A 51 31.14 -9.44 -7.93
C PRO A 51 32.00 -10.41 -8.75
N GLU A 52 32.74 -9.90 -9.75
CA GLU A 52 33.66 -10.71 -10.57
C GLU A 52 34.87 -11.21 -9.78
N LEU A 53 35.22 -10.51 -8.70
CA LEU A 53 36.25 -10.96 -7.75
C LEU A 53 35.71 -11.95 -6.71
N GLY A 54 34.45 -12.39 -6.82
CA GLY A 54 33.89 -13.43 -5.96
C GLY A 54 33.49 -12.98 -4.56
N VAL A 55 33.26 -11.68 -4.30
CA VAL A 55 32.83 -11.21 -2.97
C VAL A 55 31.40 -11.60 -2.61
N VAL A 56 30.56 -11.85 -3.62
CA VAL A 56 29.11 -12.05 -3.40
C VAL A 56 28.80 -13.36 -2.67
N PRO A 57 29.31 -14.54 -3.08
CA PRO A 57 29.01 -15.79 -2.38
C PRO A 57 29.41 -15.81 -0.90
N PRO A 58 30.61 -15.33 -0.48
CA PRO A 58 30.96 -15.20 0.94
C PRO A 58 30.01 -14.30 1.72
N LEU A 59 29.61 -13.14 1.17
CA LEU A 59 28.65 -12.24 1.82
C LEU A 59 27.27 -12.88 1.99
N VAL A 60 26.78 -13.58 0.96
CA VAL A 60 25.50 -14.30 1.02
C VAL A 60 25.57 -15.47 2.02
N SER A 61 26.72 -16.15 2.11
CA SER A 61 26.93 -17.20 3.11
C SER A 61 26.95 -16.62 4.52
N MET A 62 27.71 -15.55 4.74
CA MET A 62 27.81 -14.85 6.03
C MET A 62 26.44 -14.37 6.51
N LEU A 63 25.66 -13.72 5.65
CA LEU A 63 24.31 -13.26 5.98
C LEU A 63 23.41 -14.38 6.52
N ALA A 64 23.53 -15.57 5.94
CA ALA A 64 22.73 -16.75 6.27
C ALA A 64 23.34 -17.68 7.33
N ASP A 65 24.50 -17.34 7.85
CA ASP A 65 25.18 -18.11 8.89
C ASP A 65 24.81 -17.57 10.27
N ALA A 66 23.95 -18.29 10.98
CA ALA A 66 23.55 -17.93 12.34
C ALA A 66 24.75 -17.90 13.31
N GLY A 67 25.84 -18.63 13.02
CA GLY A 67 27.06 -18.64 13.82
C GLY A 67 27.97 -17.43 13.61
N ALA A 68 27.77 -16.64 12.55
CA ALA A 68 28.63 -15.48 12.24
C ALA A 68 28.41 -14.28 13.18
N GLY A 69 27.36 -14.31 14.01
CA GLY A 69 26.96 -13.21 14.87
C GLY A 69 26.13 -12.14 14.13
N ALA A 70 25.29 -11.42 14.88
CA ALA A 70 24.31 -10.49 14.31
C ALA A 70 24.98 -9.30 13.61
N GLY A 71 26.10 -8.80 14.14
CA GLY A 71 26.84 -7.67 13.57
C GLY A 71 27.42 -7.99 12.20
N ALA A 72 28.05 -9.17 12.05
CA ALA A 72 28.59 -9.61 10.76
C ALA A 72 27.48 -9.83 9.72
N ARG A 73 26.37 -10.46 10.12
CA ARG A 73 25.22 -10.69 9.22
C ARG A 73 24.61 -9.38 8.72
N LEU A 74 24.41 -8.41 9.61
CA LEU A 74 23.90 -7.09 9.23
C LEU A 74 24.89 -6.32 8.35
N ALA A 75 26.19 -6.40 8.64
CA ALA A 75 27.24 -5.83 7.78
C ALA A 75 27.21 -6.45 6.37
N ALA A 76 26.99 -7.77 6.27
CA ALA A 76 26.85 -8.46 4.99
C ALA A 76 25.60 -8.01 4.22
N ALA A 77 24.44 -7.90 4.88
CA ALA A 77 23.22 -7.37 4.26
C ALA A 77 23.45 -5.96 3.69
N ARG A 78 24.11 -5.09 4.46
CA ARG A 78 24.43 -3.72 4.04
C ARG A 78 25.41 -3.70 2.86
N ALA A 79 26.46 -4.51 2.89
CA ALA A 79 27.40 -4.61 1.77
C ALA A 79 26.72 -5.10 0.48
N LEU A 80 25.84 -6.11 0.58
CA LEU A 80 25.04 -6.61 -0.54
C LEU A 80 24.08 -5.54 -1.07
N LEU A 81 23.45 -4.75 -0.19
CA LEU A 81 22.61 -3.62 -0.58
C LEU A 81 23.39 -2.61 -1.43
N GLU A 82 24.58 -2.20 -0.98
CA GLU A 82 25.40 -1.24 -1.75
C GLU A 82 25.83 -1.79 -3.11
N LEU A 83 26.16 -3.09 -3.17
CA LEU A 83 26.44 -3.76 -4.44
C LEU A 83 25.22 -3.78 -5.37
N ALA A 84 24.01 -3.96 -4.82
CA ALA A 84 22.77 -4.03 -5.60
C ALA A 84 22.28 -2.65 -6.09
N ARG A 85 22.58 -1.57 -5.37
CA ARG A 85 22.07 -0.22 -5.68
C ARG A 85 22.56 0.28 -7.04
N GLY A 86 21.59 0.52 -7.92
CA GLY A 86 21.83 1.10 -9.25
C GLY A 86 22.42 0.15 -10.28
N THR A 87 22.63 -1.15 -9.97
CA THR A 87 23.34 -2.06 -10.88
C THR A 87 22.57 -3.36 -11.12
N HIS A 88 21.93 -3.48 -12.29
CA HIS A 88 21.20 -4.69 -12.70
C HIS A 88 22.07 -5.95 -12.63
N ARG A 89 23.29 -5.91 -13.18
CA ARG A 89 24.24 -7.04 -13.17
C ARG A 89 24.51 -7.55 -11.76
N ASN A 90 24.77 -6.66 -10.80
CA ASN A 90 25.08 -7.04 -9.43
C ASN A 90 23.89 -7.69 -8.72
N LYS A 91 22.67 -7.18 -8.94
CA LYS A 91 21.45 -7.82 -8.44
C LYS A 91 21.35 -9.26 -8.93
N VAL A 92 21.65 -9.50 -10.21
CA VAL A 92 21.68 -10.85 -10.78
C VAL A 92 22.73 -11.74 -10.11
N HIS A 93 23.96 -11.24 -9.87
CA HIS A 93 24.97 -12.01 -9.14
C HIS A 93 24.52 -12.38 -7.72
N ILE A 94 23.89 -11.45 -7.01
CA ILE A 94 23.37 -11.67 -5.65
C ILE A 94 22.30 -12.76 -5.63
N VAL A 95 21.34 -12.70 -6.57
CA VAL A 95 20.31 -13.74 -6.68
C VAL A 95 20.90 -15.08 -7.09
N LYS A 96 21.82 -15.11 -8.06
CA LYS A 96 22.51 -16.34 -8.51
C LYS A 96 23.38 -16.97 -7.42
N ALA A 97 23.93 -16.17 -6.51
CA ALA A 97 24.64 -16.67 -5.32
C ALA A 97 23.70 -17.31 -4.28
N GLY A 98 22.39 -17.33 -4.53
CA GLY A 98 21.42 -18.07 -3.73
C GLY A 98 20.83 -17.28 -2.56
N LEU A 99 20.84 -15.94 -2.61
CA LEU A 99 20.25 -15.10 -1.56
C LEU A 99 18.81 -15.51 -1.25
N LEU A 100 17.97 -15.66 -2.28
CA LEU A 100 16.54 -15.95 -2.10
C LEU A 100 16.31 -17.30 -1.42
N LYS A 101 17.06 -18.33 -1.81
CA LYS A 101 16.99 -19.68 -1.22
C LYS A 101 17.39 -19.72 0.26
N LYS A 102 18.09 -18.70 0.74
CA LYS A 102 18.54 -18.59 2.14
C LYS A 102 17.57 -17.79 3.00
N LEU A 103 16.56 -17.13 2.43
CA LEU A 103 15.60 -16.30 3.18
C LEU A 103 14.91 -17.01 4.36
N PRO A 104 14.56 -18.31 4.29
CA PRO A 104 14.00 -19.01 5.45
C PRO A 104 14.91 -19.00 6.69
N ARG A 105 16.23 -18.89 6.49
CA ARG A 105 17.23 -18.79 7.57
C ARG A 105 17.47 -17.37 8.08
N LEU A 106 16.82 -16.37 7.46
CA LEU A 106 16.97 -14.94 7.78
C LEU A 106 15.75 -14.37 8.51
N MET A 107 14.81 -15.22 8.94
CA MET A 107 13.57 -14.77 9.58
C MET A 107 13.80 -13.99 10.87
N ASP A 108 14.87 -14.30 11.59
CA ASP A 108 15.33 -13.56 12.77
C ASP A 108 15.82 -12.14 12.42
N LEU A 109 16.15 -11.88 11.15
CA LEU A 109 16.53 -10.58 10.61
C LEU A 109 15.40 -9.90 9.83
N SER A 110 14.15 -10.41 9.87
CA SER A 110 13.02 -9.83 9.14
C SER A 110 12.73 -8.36 9.49
N GLY A 111 13.04 -7.93 10.73
CA GLY A 111 12.95 -6.53 11.15
C GLY A 111 14.03 -5.60 10.58
N SER A 112 15.07 -6.15 9.93
CA SER A 112 16.21 -5.38 9.43
C SER A 112 15.84 -4.54 8.21
N HIS A 113 16.00 -3.22 8.34
CA HIS A 113 15.76 -2.29 7.24
C HIS A 113 16.72 -2.50 6.07
N ASP A 114 18.01 -2.76 6.32
CA ASP A 114 19.00 -3.00 5.27
C ASP A 114 18.67 -4.27 4.46
N LEU A 115 18.17 -5.33 5.13
CA LEU A 115 17.72 -6.54 4.46
C LEU A 115 16.47 -6.26 3.60
N ALA A 116 15.48 -5.54 4.15
CA ALA A 116 14.28 -5.19 3.39
C ALA A 116 14.60 -4.33 2.15
N LEU A 117 15.53 -3.38 2.26
CA LEU A 117 16.00 -2.58 1.12
C LEU A 117 16.76 -3.43 0.09
N LEU A 118 17.55 -4.42 0.53
CA LEU A 118 18.20 -5.36 -0.38
C LEU A 118 17.16 -6.18 -1.15
N LEU A 119 16.13 -6.68 -0.46
CA LEU A 119 15.02 -7.42 -1.07
C LEU A 119 14.21 -6.57 -2.04
N LEU A 120 13.91 -5.31 -1.68
CA LEU A 120 13.35 -4.32 -2.59
C LEU A 120 14.23 -4.16 -3.84
N SER A 121 15.54 -3.99 -3.66
CA SER A 121 16.46 -3.80 -4.76
C SER A 121 16.48 -5.00 -5.73
N VAL A 122 16.54 -6.24 -5.22
CA VAL A 122 16.53 -7.44 -6.08
C VAL A 122 15.14 -7.75 -6.65
N SER A 123 14.04 -7.39 -5.97
CA SER A 123 12.67 -7.58 -6.47
C SER A 123 12.43 -6.84 -7.78
N SER A 124 13.12 -5.72 -8.02
CA SER A 124 13.04 -4.99 -9.31
C SER A 124 13.48 -5.82 -10.52
N LEU A 125 14.21 -6.94 -10.32
CA LEU A 125 14.52 -7.88 -11.39
C LEU A 125 13.26 -8.55 -11.98
N ALA A 126 12.17 -8.65 -11.19
CA ALA A 126 10.87 -9.08 -11.69
C ALA A 126 10.39 -8.24 -12.88
N ASN A 127 10.77 -6.96 -12.93
CA ASN A 127 10.42 -6.06 -14.02
C ASN A 127 11.33 -6.20 -15.26
N THR A 128 12.18 -7.22 -15.32
CA THR A 128 13.15 -7.49 -16.41
C THR A 128 12.97 -8.91 -16.95
N ASP A 129 13.71 -9.30 -17.99
CA ASP A 129 13.66 -10.69 -18.54
C ASP A 129 14.41 -11.71 -17.67
N PHE A 130 14.94 -11.29 -16.52
CA PHE A 130 15.62 -12.19 -15.60
C PHE A 130 14.60 -13.12 -14.91
N PRO A 131 14.78 -14.45 -14.94
CA PRO A 131 13.85 -15.40 -14.35
C PRO A 131 13.98 -15.41 -12.82
N LEU A 132 13.34 -14.45 -12.16
CA LEU A 132 13.34 -14.30 -10.71
C LEU A 132 12.40 -15.34 -10.07
N SER A 133 12.96 -16.26 -9.28
CA SER A 133 12.14 -17.15 -8.45
C SER A 133 11.61 -16.40 -7.23
N THR A 134 10.29 -16.37 -7.06
CA THR A 134 9.61 -15.68 -5.94
C THR A 134 9.20 -16.62 -4.80
N ALA A 135 9.51 -17.92 -4.91
CA ALA A 135 9.03 -18.97 -4.02
C ALA A 135 9.40 -18.75 -2.54
N ASP A 136 10.64 -18.36 -2.26
CA ASP A 136 11.10 -18.04 -0.90
C ASP A 136 10.95 -16.55 -0.56
N LEU A 137 10.91 -15.68 -1.58
CA LEU A 137 10.81 -14.24 -1.41
C LEU A 137 9.43 -13.82 -0.89
N LEU A 138 8.36 -14.35 -1.49
CA LEU A 138 7.01 -13.96 -1.11
C LEU A 138 6.66 -14.36 0.33
N PRO A 139 6.88 -15.61 0.79
CA PRO A 139 6.64 -15.97 2.17
C PRO A 139 7.44 -15.11 3.16
N PHE A 140 8.69 -14.77 2.85
CA PHE A 140 9.51 -13.90 3.70
C PHE A 140 8.91 -12.49 3.81
N LEU A 141 8.55 -11.87 2.68
CA LEU A 141 7.92 -10.54 2.66
C LEU A 141 6.58 -10.54 3.41
N VAL A 142 5.72 -11.51 3.15
CA VAL A 142 4.43 -11.67 3.83
C VAL A 142 4.64 -11.84 5.33
N ALA A 143 5.54 -12.75 5.74
CA ALA A 143 5.84 -12.99 7.14
C ALA A 143 6.38 -11.74 7.83
N THR A 144 7.16 -10.88 7.14
CA THR A 144 7.70 -9.63 7.69
C THR A 144 6.61 -8.57 7.94
N LEU A 145 5.49 -8.62 7.21
CA LEU A 145 4.37 -7.69 7.39
C LEU A 145 3.46 -8.05 8.58
N THR A 146 3.58 -9.25 9.14
CA THR A 146 2.65 -9.76 10.17
C THR A 146 2.94 -9.31 11.62
N PRO A 147 4.20 -9.30 12.12
CA PRO A 147 4.47 -8.94 13.51
C PRO A 147 4.14 -7.47 13.73
N THR A 148 3.94 -7.06 14.98
CA THR A 148 3.54 -5.68 15.33
C THR A 148 4.71 -4.74 15.56
N ASP A 149 5.90 -5.29 15.81
CA ASP A 149 7.13 -4.62 16.24
C ASP A 149 8.08 -4.27 15.08
N VAL A 150 7.81 -4.74 13.86
CA VAL A 150 8.60 -4.37 12.68
C VAL A 150 8.45 -2.86 12.37
N PRO A 151 9.57 -2.12 12.21
CA PRO A 151 9.56 -0.68 11.90
C PRO A 151 8.81 -0.34 10.60
N ALA A 152 8.20 0.85 10.56
CA ALA A 152 7.43 1.32 9.40
C ALA A 152 8.26 1.33 8.10
N ASP A 153 9.50 1.83 8.14
CA ASP A 153 10.38 1.90 6.96
C ASP A 153 10.73 0.51 6.40
N THR A 154 10.90 -0.48 7.28
CA THR A 154 11.11 -1.88 6.88
C THR A 154 9.87 -2.44 6.17
N ARG A 155 8.67 -2.14 6.66
CA ARG A 155 7.42 -2.54 5.99
C ARG A 155 7.24 -1.86 4.66
N LEU A 156 7.50 -0.56 4.57
CA LEU A 156 7.42 0.20 3.32
C LEU A 156 8.35 -0.38 2.25
N ALA A 157 9.58 -0.77 2.63
CA ALA A 157 10.49 -1.47 1.73
C ALA A 157 9.93 -2.84 1.27
N CYS A 158 9.31 -3.61 2.18
CA CYS A 158 8.68 -4.89 1.84
C CYS A 158 7.45 -4.71 0.92
N LEU A 159 6.60 -3.70 1.18
CA LEU A 159 5.43 -3.37 0.36
C LEU A 159 5.86 -2.91 -1.04
N ALA A 160 6.90 -2.08 -1.15
CA ALA A 160 7.47 -1.70 -2.44
C ALA A 160 8.06 -2.91 -3.18
N ALA A 161 8.63 -3.89 -2.46
CA ALA A 161 9.09 -5.13 -3.06
C ALA A 161 7.91 -5.96 -3.61
N LEU A 162 6.83 -6.12 -2.84
CA LEU A 162 5.60 -6.77 -3.29
C LEU A 162 4.98 -6.05 -4.49
N ARG A 163 5.07 -4.71 -4.53
CA ARG A 163 4.61 -3.91 -5.66
C ARG A 163 5.37 -4.22 -6.94
N ASN A 164 6.70 -4.33 -6.88
CA ASN A 164 7.51 -4.76 -8.03
C ASN A 164 7.10 -6.16 -8.52
N LEU A 165 6.79 -7.08 -7.60
CA LEU A 165 6.32 -8.43 -7.95
C LEU A 165 4.88 -8.43 -8.50
N SER A 166 4.10 -7.38 -8.23
CA SER A 166 2.71 -7.26 -8.69
C SER A 166 2.60 -6.52 -10.04
N ALA A 167 3.67 -5.89 -10.51
CA ALA A 167 3.67 -5.10 -11.74
C ALA A 167 3.58 -5.93 -13.03
N LYS A 168 4.04 -7.19 -13.01
CA LYS A 168 3.95 -8.10 -14.16
C LYS A 168 3.05 -9.30 -13.90
N LEU A 169 2.24 -9.63 -14.91
CA LEU A 169 1.27 -10.74 -14.86
C LEU A 169 1.89 -12.09 -14.48
N GLU A 170 3.16 -12.33 -14.83
CA GLU A 170 3.86 -13.60 -14.56
C GLU A 170 4.00 -13.92 -13.06
N HIS A 171 4.10 -12.89 -12.22
CA HIS A 171 4.32 -13.05 -10.78
C HIS A 171 3.05 -12.86 -9.96
N VAL A 172 2.03 -12.18 -10.49
CA VAL A 172 0.80 -11.84 -9.75
C VAL A 172 0.09 -13.09 -9.24
N ARG A 173 0.07 -14.19 -10.00
CA ARG A 173 -0.49 -15.45 -9.52
C ARG A 173 0.20 -15.94 -8.24
N ALA A 174 1.53 -15.85 -8.19
CA ALA A 174 2.30 -16.25 -7.02
C ALA A 174 2.02 -15.34 -5.81
N VAL A 175 1.91 -14.02 -6.03
CA VAL A 175 1.55 -13.04 -5.00
C VAL A 175 0.20 -13.37 -4.37
N VAL A 176 -0.80 -13.69 -5.19
CA VAL A 176 -2.14 -14.09 -4.73
C VAL A 176 -2.05 -15.35 -3.86
N THR A 177 -1.39 -16.41 -4.36
CA THR A 177 -1.28 -17.69 -3.63
C THR A 177 -0.39 -17.65 -2.39
N SER A 178 0.41 -16.60 -2.18
CA SER A 178 1.32 -16.51 -1.04
C SER A 178 0.66 -16.02 0.26
N GLY A 179 -0.65 -15.76 0.25
CA GLY A 179 -1.37 -15.16 1.37
C GLY A 179 -1.11 -13.66 1.54
N ALA A 180 -0.53 -13.00 0.51
CA ALA A 180 -0.26 -11.58 0.56
C ALA A 180 -1.56 -10.75 0.68
N VAL A 181 -2.64 -11.16 0.00
CA VAL A 181 -3.94 -10.47 0.06
C VAL A 181 -4.43 -10.35 1.51
N ARG A 182 -4.48 -11.48 2.23
CA ARG A 182 -4.88 -11.52 3.64
C ARG A 182 -3.96 -10.67 4.53
N ALA A 183 -2.65 -10.72 4.32
CA ALA A 183 -1.70 -9.94 5.12
C ALA A 183 -1.83 -8.42 4.86
N LEU A 184 -2.11 -8.02 3.62
CA LEU A 184 -2.29 -6.63 3.23
C LEU A 184 -3.61 -6.03 3.72
N LEU A 185 -4.66 -6.86 3.85
CA LEU A 185 -5.97 -6.47 4.39
C LEU A 185 -6.03 -6.47 5.92
N ALA A 186 -5.01 -6.97 6.60
CA ALA A 186 -5.02 -7.10 8.05
C ALA A 186 -5.11 -5.71 8.74
N PRO A 187 -6.03 -5.52 9.70
CA PRO A 187 -6.14 -4.26 10.46
C PRO A 187 -4.81 -3.88 11.13
N SER A 188 -4.08 -4.87 11.62
CA SER A 188 -2.76 -4.71 12.25
C SER A 188 -1.70 -4.07 11.35
N LEU A 189 -1.90 -4.06 10.03
CA LEU A 189 -1.04 -3.38 9.05
C LEU A 189 -1.61 -2.02 8.67
N LEU A 190 -2.91 -1.95 8.36
CA LEU A 190 -3.57 -0.73 7.86
C LEU A 190 -3.77 0.37 8.92
N GLU A 191 -3.80 0.01 10.21
CA GLU A 191 -3.92 0.96 11.32
C GLU A 191 -2.55 1.54 11.77
N ARG A 192 -1.43 1.16 11.12
CA ARG A 192 -0.07 1.54 11.57
C ARG A 192 0.27 3.00 11.31
N THR A 193 0.43 3.34 10.04
CA THR A 193 0.71 4.70 9.58
C THR A 193 -0.01 4.88 8.26
N GLU A 194 -0.32 6.12 7.92
CA GLU A 194 -0.96 6.45 6.65
C GLU A 194 -0.13 5.95 5.45
N ALA A 195 1.19 6.17 5.47
CA ALA A 195 2.08 5.71 4.40
C ALA A 195 2.08 4.18 4.23
N VAL A 196 2.02 3.41 5.33
CA VAL A 196 1.95 1.94 5.27
C VAL A 196 0.59 1.48 4.74
N ALA A 197 -0.50 2.13 5.16
CA ALA A 197 -1.84 1.82 4.67
C ALA A 197 -1.98 2.09 3.18
N GLU A 198 -1.54 3.27 2.71
CA GLU A 198 -1.54 3.65 1.30
C GLU A 198 -0.70 2.67 0.48
N ALA A 199 0.52 2.36 0.91
CA ALA A 199 1.37 1.41 0.19
C ALA A 199 0.75 0.00 0.12
N ALA A 200 0.08 -0.46 1.18
CA ALA A 200 -0.60 -1.76 1.19
C ALA A 200 -1.81 -1.79 0.25
N LEU A 201 -2.65 -0.75 0.29
CA LEU A 201 -3.78 -0.59 -0.62
C LEU A 201 -3.35 -0.47 -2.08
N GLY A 202 -2.24 0.22 -2.35
CA GLY A 202 -1.65 0.31 -3.68
C GLY A 202 -1.19 -1.04 -4.24
N VAL A 203 -0.60 -1.92 -3.40
CA VAL A 203 -0.27 -3.30 -3.83
C VAL A 203 -1.54 -4.09 -4.12
N LEU A 204 -2.57 -4.00 -3.27
CA LEU A 204 -3.86 -4.64 -3.53
C LEU A 204 -4.48 -4.13 -4.83
N ALA A 205 -4.40 -2.82 -5.12
CA ALA A 205 -4.90 -2.22 -6.35
C ALA A 205 -4.18 -2.80 -7.58
N ASP A 206 -2.85 -2.90 -7.56
CA ASP A 206 -2.05 -3.50 -8.64
C ASP A 206 -2.45 -4.98 -8.85
N VAL A 207 -2.63 -5.76 -7.78
CA VAL A 207 -3.10 -7.15 -7.86
C VAL A 207 -4.53 -7.25 -8.41
N ALA A 208 -5.43 -6.37 -7.99
CA ALA A 208 -6.82 -6.33 -8.46
C ALA A 208 -6.90 -5.97 -9.95
N ALA A 209 -6.03 -5.06 -10.42
CA ALA A 209 -5.91 -4.71 -11.82
C ALA A 209 -5.46 -5.90 -12.67
N ALA A 210 -4.47 -6.63 -12.17
CA ALA A 210 -3.78 -7.69 -12.92
C ALA A 210 -4.45 -9.08 -12.83
N SER A 211 -5.25 -9.37 -11.80
CA SER A 211 -5.72 -10.73 -11.52
C SER A 211 -7.18 -10.82 -11.08
N ALA A 212 -7.98 -11.55 -11.86
CA ALA A 212 -9.35 -11.91 -11.47
C ALA A 212 -9.38 -12.83 -10.24
N ALA A 213 -8.39 -13.72 -10.09
CA ALA A 213 -8.27 -14.56 -8.89
C ALA A 213 -7.96 -13.71 -7.65
N GLY A 214 -7.09 -12.70 -7.79
CA GLY A 214 -6.80 -11.73 -6.71
C GLY A 214 -8.03 -10.92 -6.31
N ARG A 215 -8.83 -10.46 -7.29
CA ARG A 215 -10.12 -9.81 -7.00
C ARG A 215 -11.08 -10.73 -6.26
N ARG A 216 -11.17 -11.99 -6.67
CA ARG A 216 -12.03 -12.96 -6.00
C ARG A 216 -11.58 -13.19 -4.56
N GLU A 217 -10.29 -13.42 -4.33
CA GLU A 217 -9.73 -13.61 -2.99
C GLU A 217 -10.00 -12.40 -2.08
N MET A 218 -9.79 -11.18 -2.58
CA MET A 218 -10.11 -9.95 -1.84
C MET A 218 -11.60 -9.82 -1.52
N ALA A 219 -12.49 -10.15 -2.46
CA ALA A 219 -13.93 -10.03 -2.25
C ALA A 219 -14.48 -11.07 -1.26
N GLU A 220 -13.85 -12.25 -1.19
CA GLU A 220 -14.18 -13.34 -0.26
C GLU A 220 -13.53 -13.16 1.12
N ASP A 221 -12.51 -12.31 1.27
CA ASP A 221 -11.85 -12.04 2.55
C ASP A 221 -12.79 -11.37 3.57
N GLU A 222 -12.61 -11.73 4.85
CA GLU A 222 -13.46 -11.25 5.95
C GLU A 222 -13.18 -9.80 6.35
N GLU A 223 -11.92 -9.36 6.25
CA GLU A 223 -11.49 -8.02 6.66
C GLU A 223 -11.66 -6.99 5.54
N ALA A 224 -11.73 -7.42 4.27
CA ALA A 224 -11.85 -6.53 3.11
C ALA A 224 -12.96 -5.47 3.22
N PRO A 225 -14.21 -5.77 3.62
CA PRO A 225 -15.25 -4.75 3.74
C PRO A 225 -14.88 -3.66 4.73
N ARG A 226 -14.33 -4.03 5.89
CA ARG A 226 -13.96 -3.10 6.96
C ARG A 226 -12.76 -2.25 6.55
N ALA A 227 -11.71 -2.89 6.05
CA ALA A 227 -10.50 -2.25 5.56
C ALA A 227 -10.81 -1.16 4.52
N LEU A 228 -11.68 -1.45 3.54
CA LEU A 228 -12.04 -0.52 2.48
C LEU A 228 -12.90 0.65 2.98
N VAL A 229 -13.84 0.43 3.90
CA VAL A 229 -14.63 1.52 4.50
C VAL A 229 -13.73 2.45 5.30
N GLU A 230 -12.89 1.90 6.17
CA GLU A 230 -11.96 2.70 6.99
C GLU A 230 -10.96 3.47 6.12
N ALA A 231 -10.47 2.88 5.02
CA ALA A 231 -9.58 3.57 4.09
C ALA A 231 -10.26 4.75 3.38
N MET A 232 -11.54 4.60 2.97
CA MET A 232 -12.32 5.71 2.40
C MET A 232 -12.60 6.83 3.41
N ALA A 233 -12.77 6.48 4.70
CA ALA A 233 -13.03 7.44 5.77
C ALA A 233 -11.79 8.25 6.21
N ARG A 234 -10.58 7.95 5.68
CA ARG A 234 -9.36 8.71 5.99
C ARG A 234 -9.33 10.03 5.21
N HIS A 235 -9.85 11.09 5.83
CA HIS A 235 -9.94 12.42 5.20
C HIS A 235 -8.60 13.07 4.86
N GLU A 236 -7.54 12.74 5.60
CA GLU A 236 -6.21 13.34 5.42
C GLU A 236 -5.41 12.64 4.29
N SER A 237 -5.88 11.48 3.82
CA SER A 237 -5.16 10.63 2.87
C SER A 237 -5.88 10.48 1.53
N ALA A 238 -5.55 11.34 0.57
CA ALA A 238 -6.09 11.23 -0.78
C ALA A 238 -5.71 9.91 -1.46
N GLY A 239 -4.48 9.42 -1.24
CA GLY A 239 -4.00 8.14 -1.79
C GLY A 239 -4.82 6.95 -1.31
N CYS A 240 -5.04 6.83 0.01
CA CYS A 240 -5.89 5.78 0.56
C CYS A 240 -7.33 5.83 0.00
N GLN A 241 -7.91 7.01 -0.15
CA GLN A 241 -9.26 7.16 -0.72
C GLN A 241 -9.31 6.74 -2.20
N GLU A 242 -8.30 7.12 -2.98
CA GLU A 242 -8.22 6.75 -4.40
C GLU A 242 -8.07 5.23 -4.60
N ASP A 243 -7.18 4.60 -3.85
CA ASP A 243 -6.95 3.15 -3.92
C ASP A 243 -8.14 2.37 -3.38
N ALA A 244 -8.74 2.80 -2.25
CA ALA A 244 -9.91 2.13 -1.70
C ALA A 244 -11.13 2.22 -2.64
N THR A 245 -11.41 3.40 -3.21
CA THR A 245 -12.50 3.53 -4.18
C THR A 245 -12.22 2.77 -5.48
N TYR A 246 -10.96 2.69 -5.93
CA TYR A 246 -10.57 1.83 -7.04
C TYR A 246 -10.85 0.35 -6.74
N LEU A 247 -10.40 -0.13 -5.58
CA LEU A 247 -10.59 -1.51 -5.15
C LEU A 247 -12.08 -1.85 -5.07
N VAL A 248 -12.89 -1.04 -4.40
CA VAL A 248 -14.35 -1.26 -4.34
C VAL A 248 -14.95 -1.33 -5.74
N MET A 249 -14.54 -0.45 -6.66
CA MET A 249 -14.96 -0.55 -8.05
C MET A 249 -14.52 -1.86 -8.70
N ALA A 250 -13.24 -2.21 -8.64
CA ALA A 250 -12.70 -3.40 -9.28
C ALA A 250 -13.35 -4.70 -8.75
N LEU A 251 -13.60 -4.78 -7.45
CA LEU A 251 -14.20 -5.95 -6.79
C LEU A 251 -15.71 -6.06 -7.03
N ALA A 252 -16.41 -4.93 -7.14
CA ALA A 252 -17.84 -4.91 -7.44
C ALA A 252 -18.13 -5.00 -8.95
N HIS A 253 -17.18 -4.61 -9.81
CA HIS A 253 -17.32 -4.61 -11.26
C HIS A 253 -17.19 -6.04 -11.82
N GLY A 254 -18.33 -6.61 -12.22
CA GLY A 254 -18.38 -7.96 -12.77
C GLY A 254 -19.75 -8.64 -12.71
N GLY A 255 -20.76 -8.02 -12.07
CA GLY A 255 -22.15 -8.49 -12.05
C GLY A 255 -22.40 -9.83 -11.33
N GLY A 256 -21.35 -10.56 -10.97
CA GLY A 256 -21.42 -11.81 -10.23
C GLY A 256 -21.83 -11.63 -8.77
N GLY A 257 -22.29 -12.72 -8.14
CA GLY A 257 -22.77 -12.71 -6.76
C GLY A 257 -21.76 -12.18 -5.73
N GLY A 258 -20.46 -12.39 -5.95
CA GLY A 258 -19.38 -11.93 -5.05
C GLY A 258 -19.30 -10.41 -4.90
N GLY A 259 -19.36 -9.66 -6.01
CA GLY A 259 -19.28 -8.20 -5.98
C GLY A 259 -20.49 -7.55 -5.26
N ARG A 260 -21.70 -8.07 -5.48
CA ARG A 260 -22.89 -7.63 -4.74
C ARG A 260 -22.83 -8.02 -3.27
N ALA A 261 -22.31 -9.21 -2.95
CA ALA A 261 -22.14 -9.65 -1.56
C ALA A 261 -21.18 -8.72 -0.78
N LEU A 262 -20.07 -8.30 -1.40
CA LEU A 262 -19.15 -7.32 -0.82
C LEU A 262 -19.88 -6.01 -0.46
N LEU A 263 -20.59 -5.40 -1.41
CA LEU A 263 -21.33 -4.15 -1.15
C LEU A 263 -22.36 -4.30 -0.01
N ARG A 264 -23.04 -5.44 0.09
CA ARG A 264 -23.98 -5.71 1.20
C ARG A 264 -23.27 -5.80 2.55
N ARG A 265 -22.10 -6.45 2.62
CA ARG A 265 -21.27 -6.54 3.83
C ARG A 265 -20.71 -5.18 4.25
N MET A 266 -20.41 -4.32 3.28
CA MET A 266 -19.91 -2.95 3.53
C MET A 266 -21.00 -1.99 4.03
N ARG A 267 -22.28 -2.20 3.65
CA ARG A 267 -23.39 -1.31 4.04
C ARG A 267 -23.52 -1.07 5.56
N PRO A 268 -23.60 -2.10 6.44
CA PRO A 268 -23.72 -1.89 7.88
C PRO A 268 -22.47 -1.26 8.51
N LEU A 269 -21.32 -1.32 7.83
CA LEU A 269 -20.06 -0.71 8.26
C LEU A 269 -19.98 0.80 7.94
N GLY A 270 -21.05 1.40 7.42
CA GLY A 270 -21.08 2.84 7.13
C GLY A 270 -20.54 3.22 5.76
N ALA A 271 -20.40 2.26 4.82
CA ALA A 271 -19.84 2.53 3.49
C ALA A 271 -20.55 3.66 2.71
N VAL A 272 -21.87 3.78 2.85
CA VAL A 272 -22.64 4.84 2.18
C VAL A 272 -22.23 6.23 2.71
N GLN A 273 -22.01 6.36 4.02
CA GLN A 273 -21.57 7.62 4.62
C GLN A 273 -20.16 7.98 4.15
N ALA A 274 -19.22 7.04 4.23
CA ALA A 274 -17.85 7.24 3.75
C ALA A 274 -17.81 7.64 2.26
N LEU A 275 -18.60 6.97 1.41
CA LEU A 275 -18.68 7.29 -0.01
C LEU A 275 -19.30 8.66 -0.29
N LEU A 276 -20.30 9.09 0.47
CA LEU A 276 -20.87 10.43 0.36
C LEU A 276 -19.81 11.49 0.69
N GLU A 277 -19.05 11.30 1.78
CA GLU A 277 -17.96 12.18 2.17
C GLU A 277 -16.87 12.24 1.10
N VAL A 278 -16.42 11.08 0.58
CA VAL A 278 -15.44 11.01 -0.52
C VAL A 278 -15.98 11.70 -1.77
N SER A 279 -17.26 11.55 -2.10
CA SER A 279 -17.86 12.19 -3.29
C SER A 279 -17.89 13.72 -3.22
N LEU A 280 -17.91 14.27 -2.01
CA LEU A 280 -17.95 15.71 -1.74
C LEU A 280 -16.54 16.31 -1.59
N LEU A 281 -15.65 15.61 -0.88
CA LEU A 281 -14.39 16.17 -0.37
C LEU A 281 -13.13 15.48 -0.93
N GLY A 282 -13.27 14.31 -1.56
CA GLY A 282 -12.13 13.55 -2.06
C GLY A 282 -11.48 14.16 -3.31
N SER A 283 -10.43 13.50 -3.81
CA SER A 283 -9.80 13.89 -5.07
C SER A 283 -10.78 13.76 -6.25
N PRO A 284 -10.54 14.45 -7.39
CA PRO A 284 -11.41 14.32 -8.56
C PRO A 284 -11.64 12.87 -9.01
N LEU A 285 -10.59 12.04 -8.90
CA LEU A 285 -10.64 10.62 -9.24
C LEU A 285 -11.49 9.83 -8.25
N ALA A 286 -11.23 9.99 -6.95
CA ALA A 286 -11.99 9.31 -5.89
C ALA A 286 -13.47 9.72 -5.91
N ARG A 287 -13.77 11.00 -6.17
CA ARG A 287 -15.14 11.52 -6.27
C ARG A 287 -15.96 10.85 -7.37
N SER A 288 -15.39 10.75 -8.57
CA SER A 288 -16.04 10.10 -9.72
C SER A 288 -16.34 8.62 -9.43
N ARG A 289 -15.38 7.91 -8.83
CA ARG A 289 -15.53 6.51 -8.43
C ARG A 289 -16.58 6.35 -7.33
N ALA A 290 -16.55 7.19 -6.29
CA ALA A 290 -17.50 7.15 -5.19
C ALA A 290 -18.95 7.38 -5.65
N ALA A 291 -19.17 8.35 -6.55
CA ALA A 291 -20.48 8.59 -7.14
C ALA A 291 -21.01 7.36 -7.90
N LYS A 292 -20.14 6.66 -8.63
CA LYS A 292 -20.51 5.44 -9.34
C LYS A 292 -20.86 4.29 -8.40
N ILE A 293 -20.09 4.11 -7.32
CA ILE A 293 -20.36 3.06 -6.32
C ILE A 293 -21.69 3.34 -5.60
N LEU A 294 -21.98 4.59 -5.25
CA LEU A 294 -23.26 4.99 -4.65
C LEU A 294 -24.45 4.64 -5.55
N GLN A 295 -24.31 4.75 -6.87
CA GLN A 295 -25.32 4.30 -7.82
C GLN A 295 -25.62 2.80 -7.65
N TRP A 296 -24.59 1.96 -7.49
CA TRP A 296 -24.79 0.52 -7.27
C TRP A 296 -25.49 0.21 -5.94
N PHE A 297 -25.21 0.96 -4.88
CA PHE A 297 -25.93 0.84 -3.61
C PHE A 297 -27.42 1.19 -3.73
N LYS A 298 -27.76 2.16 -4.59
CA LYS A 298 -29.14 2.53 -4.91
C LYS A 298 -29.84 1.44 -5.71
N ASP A 299 -29.19 0.95 -6.76
CA ASP A 299 -29.77 -0.06 -7.67
C ASP A 299 -30.02 -1.39 -6.93
N ASP A 300 -29.08 -1.87 -6.09
CA ASP A 300 -29.31 -3.09 -5.26
C ASP A 300 -30.46 -2.89 -4.25
N GLY A 301 -30.63 -1.68 -3.73
CA GLY A 301 -31.79 -1.35 -2.89
C GLY A 301 -33.12 -1.43 -3.64
N GLN A 302 -33.16 -0.92 -4.87
CA GLN A 302 -34.35 -0.95 -5.72
C GLN A 302 -34.68 -2.37 -6.21
N ASP A 303 -33.68 -3.16 -6.60
CA ASP A 303 -33.83 -4.57 -6.95
C ASP A 303 -34.46 -5.36 -5.81
N ARG A 304 -34.01 -5.11 -4.56
CA ARG A 304 -34.60 -5.75 -3.37
C ARG A 304 -36.05 -5.37 -3.16
N ILE A 305 -36.39 -4.08 -3.25
CA ILE A 305 -37.79 -3.62 -3.11
C ILE A 305 -38.68 -4.24 -4.19
N ARG A 306 -38.18 -4.33 -5.43
CA ARG A 306 -38.90 -4.98 -6.54
C ARG A 306 -39.04 -6.49 -6.37
N ALA A 307 -38.01 -7.18 -5.90
CA ALA A 307 -38.06 -8.63 -5.66
C ALA A 307 -39.02 -9.01 -4.52
N HIS A 308 -39.19 -8.12 -3.53
CA HIS A 308 -40.19 -8.28 -2.47
C HIS A 308 -41.59 -7.74 -2.84
N SER A 309 -41.73 -7.12 -4.03
CA SER A 309 -43.02 -6.71 -4.59
C SER A 309 -43.44 -7.77 -5.62
N GLY A 310 -44.28 -8.73 -5.20
CA GLY A 310 -44.84 -9.76 -6.10
C GLY A 310 -45.60 -9.17 -7.31
N PRO A 311 -46.00 -10.01 -8.29
CA PRO A 311 -46.64 -9.53 -9.51
C PRO A 311 -47.89 -8.72 -9.14
N ARG A 312 -47.89 -7.43 -9.49
CA ARG A 312 -49.13 -6.66 -9.56
C ARG A 312 -49.98 -7.35 -10.62
N MET A 313 -50.98 -8.10 -10.18
CA MET A 313 -52.08 -8.52 -11.05
C MET A 313 -52.55 -7.29 -11.82
N GLU A 314 -52.69 -7.47 -13.13
CA GLU A 314 -53.27 -6.50 -14.04
C GLU A 314 -54.52 -5.88 -13.44
N ALA A 315 -54.67 -4.59 -13.69
CA ALA A 315 -55.71 -3.73 -13.15
C ALA A 315 -57.12 -4.33 -13.34
N ALA A 316 -57.63 -4.98 -12.30
CA ALA A 316 -59.06 -5.03 -12.08
C ALA A 316 -59.49 -3.67 -11.53
N ALA A 317 -60.46 -3.04 -12.21
CA ALA A 317 -61.05 -1.77 -11.83
C ALA A 317 -61.41 -1.74 -10.33
N PRO A 318 -61.26 -0.59 -9.65
CA PRO A 318 -61.61 -0.51 -8.24
C PRO A 318 -63.12 -0.77 -8.08
N PRO A 319 -63.56 -1.56 -7.09
CA PRO A 319 -64.97 -1.59 -6.76
C PRO A 319 -65.34 -0.20 -6.22
N ALA A 320 -66.42 0.35 -6.76
CA ALA A 320 -67.02 1.56 -6.25
C ALA A 320 -67.54 1.32 -4.83
N CYS A 321 -66.73 1.64 -3.81
CA CYS A 321 -67.20 1.75 -2.44
C CYS A 321 -67.56 3.21 -2.15
N HIS A 322 -68.87 3.44 -2.03
CA HIS A 322 -69.44 4.64 -1.46
C HIS A 322 -69.02 4.78 0.02
N GLY A 323 -68.65 6.01 0.39
CA GLY A 323 -68.82 6.58 1.73
C GLY A 323 -67.90 6.05 2.84
N ASN A 324 -66.85 6.80 3.18
CA ASN A 324 -66.87 7.60 4.41
C ASN A 324 -65.69 8.59 4.43
N ASP A 325 -65.96 9.81 4.88
CA ASP A 325 -65.00 10.87 5.11
C ASP A 325 -63.87 10.46 6.09
N GLY A 326 -62.66 10.95 5.82
CA GLY A 326 -61.59 11.08 6.82
C GLY A 326 -60.21 10.60 6.36
N GLY A 327 -59.32 11.54 6.00
CA GLY A 327 -57.89 11.22 5.89
C GLY A 327 -57.01 12.06 4.97
N ALA A 328 -57.48 13.20 4.43
CA ALA A 328 -56.63 14.14 3.70
C ALA A 328 -55.49 14.75 4.56
N ASP A 329 -55.51 14.51 5.87
CA ASP A 329 -54.59 15.07 6.85
C ASP A 329 -53.26 14.29 6.94
N GLY A 330 -53.27 12.96 6.76
CA GLY A 330 -52.06 12.13 6.89
C GLY A 330 -51.02 12.32 5.78
N THR A 331 -51.46 12.47 4.53
CA THR A 331 -50.56 12.71 3.38
C THR A 331 -50.07 14.16 3.31
N ARG A 332 -50.78 15.10 3.96
CA ARG A 332 -50.36 16.50 4.11
C ARG A 332 -49.40 16.65 5.28
N ALA A 333 -49.65 15.94 6.39
CA ALA A 333 -48.74 15.84 7.52
C ALA A 333 -47.38 15.24 7.11
N CYS A 334 -47.38 14.15 6.35
CA CYS A 334 -46.14 13.51 5.89
C CYS A 334 -45.33 14.40 4.94
N ARG A 335 -45.99 15.14 4.03
CA ARG A 335 -45.33 16.13 3.15
C ARG A 335 -44.77 17.31 3.95
N SER A 336 -45.53 17.85 4.92
CA SER A 336 -45.06 18.95 5.77
C SER A 336 -43.92 18.54 6.73
N ALA A 337 -43.81 17.25 7.06
CA ALA A 337 -42.69 16.71 7.84
C ALA A 337 -41.41 16.65 6.98
N VAL A 338 -41.51 16.15 5.75
CA VAL A 338 -40.39 16.13 4.79
C VAL A 338 -39.91 17.55 4.48
N ASP A 339 -40.82 18.50 4.24
CA ASP A 339 -40.45 19.90 3.99
C ASP A 339 -39.75 20.56 5.19
N ARG A 340 -40.14 20.20 6.42
CA ARG A 340 -39.46 20.67 7.64
C ARG A 340 -38.05 20.12 7.75
N ILE A 341 -37.86 18.82 7.49
CA ILE A 341 -36.54 18.17 7.55
C ILE A 341 -35.61 18.76 6.49
N VAL A 342 -36.11 18.96 5.27
CA VAL A 342 -35.34 19.57 4.17
C VAL A 342 -34.94 21.01 4.53
N LYS A 343 -35.87 21.83 5.02
CA LYS A 343 -35.56 23.20 5.47
C LYS A 343 -34.53 23.21 6.60
N GLN A 344 -34.67 22.32 7.59
CA GLN A 344 -33.76 22.25 8.72
C GLN A 344 -32.35 21.82 8.30
N SER A 345 -32.23 20.90 7.34
CA SER A 345 -30.94 20.49 6.78
C SER A 345 -30.28 21.61 5.98
N LEU A 346 -31.06 22.38 5.22
CA LEU A 346 -30.58 23.50 4.42
C LEU A 346 -30.09 24.65 5.33
N ASP A 347 -30.83 24.95 6.39
CA ASP A 347 -30.47 25.92 7.42
C ASP A 347 -29.18 25.54 8.16
N MET A 348 -29.03 24.27 8.54
CA MET A 348 -27.82 23.79 9.20
C MET A 348 -26.60 23.88 8.28
N ASN A 349 -26.78 23.55 7.00
CA ASN A 349 -25.72 23.66 6.00
C ASN A 349 -25.32 25.12 5.78
N MET A 350 -26.30 26.03 5.62
CA MET A 350 -26.06 27.46 5.45
C MET A 350 -25.38 28.09 6.67
N ARG A 351 -25.75 27.70 7.89
CA ARG A 351 -25.06 28.12 9.14
C ARG A 351 -23.62 27.60 9.22
N SER A 352 -23.34 26.41 8.69
CA SER A 352 -21.99 25.86 8.63
C SER A 352 -21.12 26.58 7.59
N ILE A 353 -21.70 26.93 6.44
CA ILE A 353 -21.04 27.72 5.40
C ILE A 353 -20.74 29.13 5.92
N MET A 354 -21.70 29.80 6.55
CA MET A 354 -21.49 31.13 7.13
C MET A 354 -20.41 31.14 8.21
N ARG A 355 -20.39 30.13 9.11
CA ARG A 355 -19.31 30.01 10.11
C ARG A 355 -17.92 29.84 9.48
N ARG A 356 -17.81 29.13 8.35
CA ARG A 356 -16.55 28.97 7.62
C ARG A 356 -16.15 30.24 6.88
N ALA A 357 -17.12 30.96 6.31
CA ALA A 357 -16.87 32.25 5.68
C ALA A 357 -16.34 33.27 6.71
N THR A 358 -16.97 33.37 7.89
CA THR A 358 -16.51 34.28 8.95
C THR A 358 -15.16 33.87 9.54
N ALA A 359 -14.90 32.57 9.72
CA ALA A 359 -13.59 32.08 10.15
C ALA A 359 -12.46 32.35 9.13
N SER A 360 -12.79 32.37 7.82
CA SER A 360 -11.83 32.72 6.77
C SER A 360 -11.46 34.21 6.76
N VAL A 361 -12.40 35.08 7.16
CA VAL A 361 -12.19 36.54 7.29
C VAL A 361 -11.30 36.86 8.51
N ASP A 362 -11.45 36.11 9.60
CA ASP A 362 -10.57 36.23 10.78
C ASP A 362 -9.12 35.80 10.49
N MET A 363 -8.93 34.79 9.63
CA MET A 363 -7.59 34.34 9.20
C MET A 363 -6.90 35.28 8.20
N THR A 364 -7.66 36.06 7.41
CA THR A 364 -7.08 37.12 6.56
C THR A 364 -6.59 38.32 7.38
N ASN A 365 -7.25 38.66 8.49
CA ASN A 365 -6.79 39.70 9.40
C ASN A 365 -5.54 39.28 10.18
N ALA A 366 -5.42 37.99 10.54
CA ALA A 366 -4.21 37.44 11.17
C ALA A 366 -2.99 37.43 10.22
N LYS A 367 -3.18 37.19 8.92
CA LYS A 367 -2.09 37.20 7.92
C LYS A 367 -1.55 38.60 7.60
N GLN A 368 -2.35 39.66 7.78
CA GLN A 368 -1.86 41.04 7.64
C GLN A 368 -0.99 41.51 8.82
N LEU A 369 -1.06 40.86 9.99
CA LEU A 369 -0.24 41.18 11.16
C LEU A 369 1.15 40.53 11.15
N VAL A 370 1.35 39.46 10.37
CA VAL A 370 2.64 38.74 10.31
C VAL A 370 3.56 39.23 9.18
N ALA A 371 3.02 39.98 8.21
CA ALA A 371 3.78 40.50 7.06
C ALA A 371 4.52 41.83 7.32
N SER A 372 4.40 42.43 8.51
CA SER A 372 4.94 43.77 8.81
C SER A 372 6.31 43.78 9.50
N SER A 373 6.94 42.64 9.76
CA SER A 373 8.27 42.60 10.40
C SER A 373 9.27 41.80 9.58
N SER A 374 9.83 42.43 8.55
CA SER A 374 11.14 42.07 8.05
C SER A 374 11.81 43.30 7.45
N SER A 375 12.59 43.97 8.30
CA SER A 375 13.43 45.11 7.93
C SER A 375 14.42 44.74 6.84
N LYS A 376 14.52 45.63 5.85
CA LYS A 376 15.43 45.56 4.72
C LYS A 376 16.88 45.83 5.16
N SER A 377 17.77 45.08 4.53
CA SER A 377 19.23 45.13 4.44
C SER A 377 19.82 46.50 4.02
N LEU A 378 21.01 46.93 4.52
CA LEU A 378 22.38 46.96 3.88
C LEU A 378 23.13 48.24 4.36
N PRO A 379 24.43 48.55 4.02
CA PRO A 379 25.51 47.81 3.32
C PRO A 379 26.92 47.88 3.98
N CYS A 380 27.87 47.21 3.30
CA CYS A 380 29.35 47.15 3.39
C CYS A 380 29.92 45.90 4.06
#